data_AF-A0A412QZH6-F1
#
_entry.id   AF-A0A412QZH6-F1
#
_cell.length_a   1.000
_cell.length_b   1.000
_cell.length_c   1.000
_cell.angle_alpha   90.00
_cell.angle_beta   90.00
_cell.angle_gamma   90.00
#
_symmetry.space_group_name_H-M   'P 1'
#
loop_
_entity.id
_entity.type
_entity.pdbx_description
1 polymer ?
#
loop_
_entity_poly.entity_id
_entity_poly.type
_entity_poly.pdbx_seq_one_letter_code
_entity_poly.pdbx_strand_id
1 'polypeptide(L)'
;MFQLYLLLRLKNFGRIVIELGIFRIVFLTILTVAAIMILFLAENRFAIPVVCVLLLAGYHNVRKDKEFLRTLTPHLSGFLIKEYTLIALPFAGIEIIKGQFTDAIGLWLFAALLPFLKEIKLEHKPVRLPFLYKGSYEYIRIFRQSFWVYILLFLFATAGTVHGNIKINKVCLILWGLVQASGYLQTMDNRYLLHFKNFKTLCLFQLKSIAWNVFITSIPFSLALIASTYDQDEILFFLSYYTATLIYAIGIGMLRHIIPSPLLLFIVQLSILMPFYLGSLFVPIILIPGIALTALLTCHAHKRLKRLL
;
A
#
# COMPACT_ATOMS: atom_id res chain seq x y z
N MET A 1 9.54 11.16 -37.76
CA MET A 1 8.73 10.66 -36.63
C MET A 1 9.53 10.48 -35.34
N PHE A 2 10.62 9.71 -35.30
CA PHE A 2 11.41 9.50 -34.06
C PHE A 2 11.93 10.81 -33.42
N GLN A 3 12.45 11.75 -34.22
CA GLN A 3 12.89 13.06 -33.71
C GLN A 3 11.75 13.88 -33.10
N LEU A 4 10.58 13.92 -33.75
CA LEU A 4 9.39 14.61 -33.25
C LEU A 4 8.92 14.00 -31.92
N TYR A 5 8.98 12.67 -31.81
CA TYR A 5 8.67 11.96 -30.58
C TYR A 5 9.61 12.32 -29.43
N LEU A 6 10.93 12.34 -29.68
CA LEU A 6 11.92 12.75 -28.69
C LEU A 6 11.69 14.20 -28.25
N LEU A 7 11.36 15.10 -29.18
CA LEU A 7 11.09 16.50 -28.86
C LEU A 7 9.83 16.65 -28.00
N LEU A 8 8.77 15.88 -28.27
CA LEU A 8 7.58 15.83 -27.42
C LEU A 8 7.88 15.25 -26.03
N ARG A 9 8.67 14.17 -25.96
CA ARG A 9 9.10 13.57 -24.69
C ARG A 9 9.94 14.55 -23.87
N LEU A 10 10.84 15.28 -24.50
CA LEU A 10 11.66 16.32 -23.85
C LEU A 10 10.80 17.47 -23.34
N LYS A 11 9.82 17.92 -24.13
CA LYS A 11 8.87 18.97 -23.72
C LYS A 11 8.00 18.53 -22.54
N ASN A 12 7.53 17.28 -22.56
CA ASN A 12 6.78 16.69 -21.45
C ASN A 12 7.65 16.52 -20.20
N PHE A 13 8.91 16.11 -20.37
CA PHE A 13 9.87 16.06 -19.27
C PHE A 13 10.08 17.43 -18.65
N GLY A 14 10.26 18.48 -19.46
CA GLY A 14 10.38 19.86 -18.98
C GLY A 14 9.15 20.32 -18.18
N ARG A 15 7.94 19.98 -18.64
CA ARG A 15 6.70 20.25 -17.88
C ARG A 15 6.67 19.53 -16.53
N ILE A 16 7.02 18.24 -16.53
CA ILE A 16 7.07 17.42 -15.30
C ILE A 16 8.08 18.01 -14.30
N VAL A 17 9.25 18.45 -14.78
CA VAL A 17 10.26 19.11 -13.93
C VAL A 17 9.69 20.40 -13.33
N ILE A 18 9.05 21.25 -14.13
CA ILE A 18 8.44 22.50 -13.63
C ILE A 18 7.37 22.22 -12.57
N GLU A 19 6.52 21.21 -12.78
CA GLU A 19 5.42 20.85 -11.86
C GLU A 19 5.88 20.14 -10.58
N LEU A 20 6.98 19.37 -10.63
CA LEU A 20 7.50 18.62 -9.48
C LEU A 20 8.02 19.52 -8.36
N GLY A 21 8.47 20.73 -8.70
CA GLY A 21 9.07 21.66 -7.77
C GLY A 21 10.52 21.31 -7.40
N ILE A 22 11.27 22.34 -7.02
CA ILE A 22 12.73 22.31 -6.84
C ILE A 22 13.17 21.22 -5.85
N PHE A 23 12.52 21.12 -4.69
CA PHE A 23 12.89 20.15 -3.66
C PHE A 23 12.83 18.69 -4.14
N ARG A 24 11.79 18.32 -4.91
CA ARG A 24 11.66 16.95 -5.41
C ARG A 24 12.69 16.64 -6.48
N ILE A 25 13.05 17.62 -7.32
CA ILE A 25 14.11 17.47 -8.32
C ILE A 25 15.45 17.27 -7.63
N VAL A 26 15.80 18.11 -6.65
CA VAL A 26 17.07 17.99 -5.92
C VAL A 26 17.15 16.63 -5.23
N PHE A 27 16.07 16.18 -4.59
CA PHE A 27 16.03 14.85 -3.99
C PHE A 27 16.20 13.72 -5.01
N LEU A 28 15.47 13.76 -6.14
CA LEU A 28 15.56 12.76 -7.20
C LEU A 28 16.95 12.74 -7.84
N THR A 29 17.56 13.90 -8.06
CA THR A 29 18.92 13.99 -8.65
C THR A 29 19.95 13.35 -7.71
N ILE A 30 19.93 13.67 -6.41
CA ILE A 30 20.79 13.03 -5.41
C ILE A 30 20.58 11.50 -5.42
N LEU A 31 19.32 11.04 -5.43
CA LEU A 31 18.99 9.62 -5.47
C LEU A 31 19.54 8.94 -6.74
N THR A 32 19.41 9.57 -7.90
CA THR A 32 19.92 9.02 -9.16
C THR A 32 21.44 8.96 -9.18
N VAL A 33 22.14 9.99 -8.67
CA VAL A 33 23.60 9.98 -8.55
C VAL A 33 24.05 8.87 -7.59
N ALA A 34 23.39 8.73 -6.44
CA ALA A 34 23.68 7.65 -5.51
C ALA A 34 23.47 6.26 -6.14
N ALA A 35 22.37 6.06 -6.88
CA ALA A 35 22.10 4.80 -7.58
C ALA A 35 23.17 4.48 -8.63
N ILE A 36 23.60 5.47 -9.42
CA ILE A 36 24.69 5.31 -10.40
C ILE A 36 26.01 4.97 -9.71
N MET A 37 26.35 5.67 -8.62
CA MET A 37 27.55 5.40 -7.83
C MET A 37 27.53 3.97 -7.27
N ILE A 38 26.42 3.52 -6.69
CA ILE A 38 26.28 2.15 -6.17
C ILE A 38 26.49 1.13 -7.30
N LEU A 39 25.89 1.35 -8.48
CA LEU A 39 26.10 0.47 -9.64
C LEU A 39 27.55 0.46 -10.12
N PHE A 40 28.23 1.61 -10.07
CA PHE A 40 29.63 1.72 -10.45
C PHE A 40 30.55 1.02 -9.45
N LEU A 41 30.30 1.19 -8.15
CA LEU A 41 31.07 0.55 -7.06
C LEU A 41 30.75 -0.94 -6.87
N ALA A 42 29.65 -1.44 -7.44
CA ALA A 42 29.31 -2.85 -7.34
C ALA A 42 30.42 -3.73 -7.95
N GLU A 43 31.02 -4.57 -7.11
CA GLU A 43 32.03 -5.56 -7.50
C GLU A 43 31.44 -6.72 -8.30
N ASN A 44 30.15 -7.00 -8.10
CA ASN A 44 29.48 -8.07 -8.82
C ASN A 44 29.32 -7.71 -10.31
N ARG A 45 30.00 -8.49 -11.16
CA ARG A 45 29.94 -8.43 -12.62
C ARG A 45 28.51 -8.37 -13.18
N PHE A 46 27.57 -9.09 -12.58
CA PHE A 46 26.20 -9.15 -13.09
C PHE A 46 25.28 -8.03 -12.60
N ALA A 47 25.75 -7.13 -11.72
CA ALA A 47 24.89 -6.10 -11.15
C ALA A 47 24.33 -5.15 -12.23
N ILE A 48 25.18 -4.62 -13.09
CA ILE A 48 24.80 -3.66 -14.13
C ILE A 48 23.93 -4.33 -15.21
N PRO A 49 24.27 -5.53 -15.75
CA PRO A 49 23.47 -6.14 -16.79
C PRO A 49 22.08 -6.54 -16.29
N VAL A 50 21.99 -7.10 -15.08
CA VAL A 50 20.72 -7.49 -14.47
C VAL A 50 19.83 -6.27 -14.25
N VAL A 51 20.37 -5.18 -13.72
CA VAL A 51 19.59 -3.95 -13.49
C VAL A 51 19.11 -3.35 -14.81
N CYS A 52 19.96 -3.30 -15.83
CA CYS A 52 19.56 -2.81 -17.16
C CYS A 52 18.47 -3.69 -17.79
N VAL A 53 18.61 -5.02 -17.74
CA VAL A 53 17.62 -5.97 -18.25
C VAL A 53 16.28 -5.81 -17.53
N LEU A 54 16.28 -5.71 -16.19
CA LEU A 54 15.07 -5.51 -15.40
C LEU A 54 14.39 -4.17 -15.72
N LEU A 55 15.17 -3.08 -15.87
CA LEU A 55 14.64 -1.77 -16.23
C LEU A 55 14.03 -1.77 -17.63
N LEU A 56 14.73 -2.31 -18.63
CA LEU A 56 14.25 -2.38 -20.01
C LEU A 56 13.02 -3.30 -20.13
N ALA A 57 13.04 -4.49 -19.52
CA ALA A 57 11.93 -5.42 -19.53
C ALA A 57 10.70 -4.84 -18.80
N GLY A 58 10.91 -4.21 -17.64
CA GLY A 58 9.86 -3.49 -16.91
C GLY A 58 9.28 -2.35 -17.74
N TYR A 59 10.13 -1.53 -18.35
CA TYR A 59 9.72 -0.45 -19.24
C TYR A 59 8.91 -0.97 -20.43
N HIS A 60 9.38 -2.04 -21.10
CA HIS A 60 8.67 -2.65 -22.21
C HIS A 60 7.27 -3.16 -21.82
N ASN A 61 7.14 -3.84 -20.68
CA ASN A 61 5.86 -4.44 -20.26
C ASN A 61 4.85 -3.41 -19.71
N VAL A 62 5.30 -2.34 -19.05
CA VAL A 62 4.42 -1.32 -18.45
C VAL A 62 4.01 -0.23 -19.45
N ARG A 63 4.67 -0.16 -20.61
CA ARG A 63 4.47 0.88 -21.60
C ARG A 63 3.05 0.89 -22.19
N LYS A 64 2.31 1.98 -21.94
CA LYS A 64 0.91 2.15 -22.35
C LYS A 64 0.71 2.79 -23.73
N ASP A 65 1.71 3.46 -24.30
CA ASP A 65 1.60 4.20 -25.58
C ASP A 65 1.88 3.32 -26.81
N LYS A 66 2.07 2.00 -26.66
CA LYS A 66 2.39 1.09 -27.78
C LYS A 66 1.32 1.05 -28.87
N GLU A 67 0.04 1.00 -28.50
CA GLU A 67 -1.06 1.00 -29.46
C GLU A 67 -1.11 2.30 -30.27
N PHE A 68 -0.89 3.43 -29.60
CA PHE A 68 -0.80 4.74 -30.23
C PHE A 68 0.42 4.86 -31.16
N LEU A 69 1.58 4.32 -30.76
CA LEU A 69 2.77 4.31 -31.62
C LEU A 69 2.61 3.41 -32.85
N ARG A 70 1.81 2.34 -32.73
CA ARG A 70 1.49 1.43 -33.82
C ARG A 70 0.67 2.08 -34.92
N THR A 71 -0.22 3.03 -34.58
CA THR A 71 -1.00 3.77 -35.58
C THR A 71 -0.19 4.87 -36.26
N LEU A 72 0.82 5.43 -35.58
CA LEU A 72 1.64 6.53 -36.10
C LEU A 72 2.88 6.09 -36.88
N THR A 73 3.35 4.86 -36.71
CA THR A 73 4.61 4.39 -37.30
C THR A 73 4.44 3.04 -37.98
N PRO A 74 4.80 2.90 -39.27
CA PRO A 74 4.66 1.63 -39.99
C PRO A 74 5.58 0.52 -39.46
N HIS A 75 6.73 0.89 -38.87
CA HIS A 75 7.71 -0.05 -38.30
C HIS A 75 7.92 0.20 -36.79
N LEU A 76 7.01 -0.32 -35.96
CA LEU A 76 7.07 -0.19 -34.50
C LEU A 76 8.33 -0.81 -33.89
N SER A 77 8.74 -2.00 -34.34
CA SER A 77 9.93 -2.69 -33.81
C SER A 77 11.20 -1.86 -33.98
N GLY A 78 11.45 -1.34 -35.19
CA GLY A 78 12.61 -0.49 -35.47
C GLY A 78 12.63 0.82 -34.67
N PHE A 79 11.45 1.37 -34.37
CA PHE A 79 11.32 2.51 -33.46
C PHE A 79 11.72 2.15 -32.03
N LEU A 80 11.22 1.02 -31.52
CA LEU A 80 11.51 0.54 -30.17
C LEU A 80 12.99 0.17 -29.99
N ILE A 81 13.63 -0.42 -31.00
CA ILE A 81 15.07 -0.72 -30.97
C ILE A 81 15.88 0.56 -30.71
N LYS A 82 15.59 1.66 -31.43
CA LYS A 82 16.30 2.93 -31.27
C LYS A 82 16.12 3.54 -29.88
N GLU A 83 14.95 3.38 -29.29
CA GLU A 83 14.67 3.89 -27.95
C GLU A 83 15.32 3.04 -26.86
N TYR A 84 15.22 1.71 -26.96
CA TYR A 84 15.82 0.80 -25.98
C TYR A 84 17.34 0.84 -26.01
N THR A 85 17.93 0.96 -27.20
CA THR A 85 19.39 1.16 -27.33
C THR A 85 19.83 2.48 -26.71
N LEU A 86 19.05 3.57 -26.86
CA LEU A 86 19.34 4.85 -26.20
C LEU A 86 19.27 4.74 -24.66
N ILE A 87 18.31 3.99 -24.13
CA ILE A 87 18.18 3.74 -22.68
C ILE A 87 19.30 2.83 -22.15
N ALA A 88 19.73 1.84 -22.95
CA ALA A 88 20.81 0.91 -22.58
C ALA A 88 22.20 1.55 -22.63
N LEU A 89 22.38 2.62 -23.41
CA LEU A 89 23.67 3.28 -23.67
C LEU A 89 24.47 3.66 -22.41
N PRO A 90 23.91 4.32 -21.36
CA PRO A 90 24.65 4.60 -20.15
C PRO A 90 25.14 3.34 -19.42
N PHE A 91 24.36 2.26 -19.42
CA PHE A 91 24.75 0.99 -18.78
C PHE A 91 25.85 0.29 -19.57
N ALA A 92 25.71 0.22 -20.89
CA ALA A 92 26.77 -0.30 -21.76
C ALA A 92 28.06 0.53 -21.66
N GLY A 93 27.96 1.85 -21.50
CA GLY A 93 29.11 2.73 -21.26
C GLY A 93 29.84 2.41 -19.96
N ILE A 94 29.12 2.16 -18.87
CA ILE A 94 29.73 1.76 -17.59
C ILE A 94 30.45 0.40 -17.75
N GLU A 95 29.84 -0.56 -18.45
CA GLU A 95 30.48 -1.86 -18.70
C GLU A 95 31.75 -1.76 -19.52
N ILE A 96 31.76 -0.89 -20.53
CA ILE A 96 32.95 -0.61 -21.34
C ILE A 96 34.05 0.00 -20.47
N ILE A 97 33.72 0.95 -19.59
CA ILE A 97 34.68 1.57 -18.65
C ILE A 97 35.26 0.52 -17.70
N LYS A 98 34.45 -0.46 -17.27
CA LYS A 98 34.89 -1.61 -16.45
C LYS A 98 35.65 -2.69 -17.23
N GLY A 99 35.80 -2.56 -18.55
CA GLY A 99 36.48 -3.52 -19.42
C GLY A 99 35.66 -4.77 -19.76
N GLN A 100 34.35 -4.78 -19.47
CA GLN A 100 33.45 -5.91 -19.66
C GLN A 100 32.72 -5.84 -21.02
N PHE A 101 33.48 -5.91 -22.11
CA PHE A 101 32.95 -5.75 -23.46
C PHE A 101 31.89 -6.78 -23.86
N THR A 102 32.00 -8.01 -23.38
CA THR A 102 31.02 -9.08 -23.66
C THR A 102 29.63 -8.71 -23.14
N ASP A 103 29.59 -8.07 -21.96
CA ASP A 103 28.35 -7.78 -21.24
C ASP A 103 27.71 -6.53 -21.84
N ALA A 104 28.52 -5.56 -22.27
CA ALA A 104 28.08 -4.42 -23.08
C ALA A 104 27.45 -4.84 -24.42
N ILE A 105 28.05 -5.81 -25.13
CA ILE A 105 27.48 -6.38 -26.37
C ILE A 105 26.17 -7.10 -26.06
N GLY A 106 26.14 -7.89 -24.97
CA GLY A 106 24.93 -8.58 -24.50
C GLY A 106 23.77 -7.62 -24.21
N LEU A 107 24.05 -6.45 -23.61
CA LEU A 107 23.05 -5.41 -23.37
C LEU A 107 22.49 -4.81 -24.66
N TRP A 108 23.35 -4.54 -25.64
CA TRP A 108 22.93 -4.06 -26.96
C TRP A 108 22.05 -5.08 -27.68
N LEU A 109 22.45 -6.35 -27.67
CA LEU A 109 21.66 -7.44 -28.25
C LEU A 109 20.31 -7.58 -27.55
N PHE A 110 20.27 -7.51 -26.21
CA PHE A 110 19.02 -7.57 -25.45
C PHE A 110 18.09 -6.40 -25.82
N ALA A 111 18.60 -5.18 -25.86
CA ALA A 111 17.83 -4.00 -26.25
C ALA A 111 17.25 -4.11 -27.67
N ALA A 112 17.98 -4.74 -28.60
CA ALA A 112 17.54 -4.98 -29.96
C ALA A 112 16.50 -6.11 -30.08
N LEU A 113 16.60 -7.15 -29.24
CA LEU A 113 15.69 -8.32 -29.26
C LEU A 113 14.39 -8.07 -28.51
N LEU A 114 14.41 -7.24 -27.46
CA LEU A 114 13.27 -6.97 -26.59
C LEU A 114 11.96 -6.57 -27.32
N PRO A 115 11.97 -5.76 -28.40
CA PRO A 115 10.76 -5.42 -29.14
C PRO A 115 10.04 -6.61 -29.80
N PHE A 116 10.76 -7.71 -30.03
CA PHE A 116 10.24 -8.93 -30.64
C PHE A 116 9.75 -9.94 -29.60
N LEU A 117 10.07 -9.73 -28.33
CA LEU A 117 9.59 -10.58 -27.24
C LEU A 117 8.11 -10.30 -26.95
N LYS A 118 7.38 -11.36 -26.60
CA LYS A 118 5.97 -11.25 -26.22
C LYS A 118 5.86 -10.54 -24.87
N GLU A 119 4.95 -9.58 -24.78
CA GLU A 119 4.64 -8.88 -23.55
C GLU A 119 4.16 -9.86 -22.46
N ILE A 120 4.73 -9.72 -21.27
CA ILE A 120 4.28 -10.44 -20.09
C ILE A 120 3.19 -9.58 -19.44
N LYS A 121 1.93 -9.82 -19.82
CA LYS A 121 0.78 -9.22 -19.14
C LYS A 121 0.58 -9.93 -17.80
N LEU A 122 1.12 -9.34 -16.74
CA LEU A 122 0.84 -9.77 -15.37
C LEU A 122 -0.59 -9.33 -15.00
N GLU A 123 -1.58 -10.11 -15.45
CA GLU A 123 -2.96 -9.97 -15.02
C GLU A 123 -3.05 -10.33 -13.54
N HIS A 124 -3.01 -9.31 -12.69
CA HIS A 124 -3.25 -9.47 -11.27
C HIS A 124 -4.74 -9.69 -11.05
N LYS A 125 -5.18 -10.95 -11.12
CA LYS A 125 -6.51 -11.30 -10.63
C LYS A 125 -6.54 -10.98 -9.13
N PRO A 126 -7.50 -10.16 -8.66
CA PRO A 126 -7.56 -9.81 -7.26
C PRO A 126 -7.76 -11.09 -6.44
N VAL A 127 -6.83 -11.38 -5.53
CA VAL A 127 -6.90 -12.55 -4.65
C VAL A 127 -8.23 -12.51 -3.90
N ARG A 128 -9.01 -13.58 -4.04
CA ARG A 128 -10.24 -13.76 -3.26
C ARG A 128 -9.81 -14.12 -1.85
N LEU A 129 -10.26 -13.34 -0.86
CA LEU A 129 -9.97 -13.55 0.55
C LEU A 129 -11.23 -14.17 1.18
N PRO A 130 -11.37 -15.52 1.18
CA PRO A 130 -12.62 -16.19 1.51
C PRO A 130 -13.00 -16.04 2.99
N PHE A 131 -12.01 -15.73 3.84
CA PHE A 131 -12.19 -15.59 5.28
C PHE A 131 -12.70 -14.20 5.69
N LEU A 132 -12.57 -13.18 4.85
CA LEU A 132 -13.07 -11.84 5.17
C LEU A 132 -14.59 -11.76 5.00
N TYR A 133 -15.23 -10.87 5.77
CA TYR A 133 -16.68 -10.72 5.76
C TYR A 133 -17.18 -10.28 4.38
N LYS A 134 -18.15 -11.02 3.83
CA LYS A 134 -18.69 -10.78 2.49
C LYS A 134 -19.38 -9.41 2.41
N GLY A 135 -19.07 -8.64 1.36
CA GLY A 135 -19.63 -7.30 1.14
C GLY A 135 -18.87 -6.16 1.83
N SER A 136 -17.83 -6.46 2.63
CA SER A 136 -16.98 -5.47 3.31
C SER A 136 -15.91 -4.88 2.38
N TYR A 137 -16.33 -4.23 1.30
CA TYR A 137 -15.42 -3.79 0.24
C TYR A 137 -14.28 -2.90 0.73
N GLU A 138 -14.53 -2.04 1.72
CA GLU A 138 -13.53 -1.14 2.30
C GLU A 138 -12.41 -1.90 3.00
N TYR A 139 -12.80 -2.85 3.85
CA TYR A 139 -11.84 -3.68 4.58
C TYR A 139 -11.06 -4.58 3.62
N ILE A 140 -11.73 -5.22 2.66
CA ILE A 140 -11.08 -6.06 1.64
C ILE A 140 -10.08 -5.23 0.83
N ARG A 141 -10.44 -4.00 0.45
CA ARG A 141 -9.53 -3.09 -0.27
C ARG A 141 -8.29 -2.79 0.56
N ILE A 142 -8.46 -2.44 1.83
CA ILE A 142 -7.32 -2.07 2.66
C ILE A 142 -6.46 -3.24 3.05
N PHE A 143 -7.05 -4.39 3.37
CA PHE A 143 -6.28 -5.61 3.59
C PHE A 143 -5.41 -5.96 2.38
N ARG A 144 -5.89 -5.75 1.14
CA ARG A 144 -5.07 -5.95 -0.07
C ARG A 144 -3.94 -4.92 -0.20
N GLN A 145 -4.18 -3.67 0.17
CA GLN A 145 -3.16 -2.61 0.11
C GLN A 145 -2.10 -2.77 1.19
N SER A 146 -2.51 -3.12 2.42
CA SER A 146 -1.65 -3.29 3.58
C SER A 146 -1.23 -4.75 3.81
N PHE A 147 -1.46 -5.64 2.85
CA PHE A 147 -1.10 -7.06 2.97
C PHE A 147 0.39 -7.27 3.30
N TRP A 148 1.26 -6.46 2.70
CA TRP A 148 2.70 -6.48 3.00
C TRP A 148 3.00 -6.08 4.44
N VAL A 149 2.27 -5.10 4.98
CA VAL A 149 2.40 -4.67 6.38
C VAL A 149 1.92 -5.79 7.32
N TYR A 150 0.84 -6.49 6.96
CA TYR A 150 0.38 -7.66 7.71
C TYR A 150 1.45 -8.75 7.81
N ILE A 151 2.07 -9.12 6.68
CA ILE A 151 3.17 -10.10 6.66
C ILE A 151 4.34 -9.62 7.52
N LEU A 152 4.75 -8.36 7.37
CA LEU A 152 5.86 -7.79 8.13
C LEU A 152 5.61 -7.83 9.64
N LEU A 153 4.44 -7.38 10.08
CA LEU A 153 4.05 -7.41 11.49
C LEU A 153 3.99 -8.84 12.01
N PHE A 154 3.49 -9.79 11.21
CA PHE A 154 3.44 -11.19 11.59
C PHE A 154 4.85 -11.77 11.78
N LEU A 155 5.79 -11.47 10.88
CA LEU A 155 7.19 -11.86 11.03
C LEU A 155 7.81 -11.29 12.32
N PHE A 156 7.57 -10.01 12.62
CA PHE A 156 8.03 -9.42 13.88
C PHE A 156 7.39 -10.06 15.12
N ALA A 157 6.10 -10.41 15.07
CA ALA A 157 5.47 -11.16 16.14
C ALA A 157 6.14 -12.52 16.32
N THR A 158 6.37 -13.29 15.24
CA THR A 158 7.09 -14.58 15.34
C THR A 158 8.52 -14.43 15.85
N ALA A 159 9.24 -13.37 15.47
CA ALA A 159 10.55 -13.08 16.04
C ALA A 159 10.44 -12.77 17.54
N GLY A 160 9.42 -12.00 17.93
CA GLY A 160 9.10 -11.72 19.33
C GLY A 160 8.85 -12.99 20.14
N THR A 161 8.11 -13.96 19.59
CA THR A 161 7.89 -15.26 20.26
C THR A 161 9.18 -16.05 20.39
N VAL A 162 9.98 -16.14 19.32
CA VAL A 162 11.24 -16.92 19.31
C VAL A 162 12.26 -16.34 20.29
N HIS A 163 12.32 -15.01 20.42
CA HIS A 163 13.21 -14.34 21.36
C HIS A 163 12.62 -14.15 22.77
N GLY A 164 11.41 -14.66 23.04
CA GLY A 164 10.74 -14.54 24.34
C GLY A 164 10.36 -13.09 24.72
N ASN A 165 10.28 -12.17 23.76
CA ASN A 165 9.95 -10.77 24.01
C ASN A 165 8.48 -10.47 23.71
N ILE A 166 7.64 -10.63 24.72
CA ILE A 166 6.18 -10.42 24.66
C ILE A 166 5.82 -8.99 24.24
N LYS A 167 6.65 -8.00 24.58
CA LYS A 167 6.38 -6.58 24.25
C LYS A 167 6.31 -6.37 22.74
N ILE A 168 7.13 -7.08 21.96
CA ILE A 168 7.11 -7.02 20.49
C ILE A 168 5.75 -7.52 19.96
N ASN A 169 5.22 -8.60 20.54
CA ASN A 169 3.91 -9.14 20.14
C ASN A 169 2.78 -8.17 20.41
N LYS A 170 2.78 -7.54 21.59
CA LYS A 170 1.80 -6.50 21.96
C LYS A 170 1.86 -5.32 20.99
N VAL A 171 3.06 -4.83 20.69
CA VAL A 171 3.25 -3.74 19.72
C VAL A 171 2.73 -4.14 18.33
N CYS A 172 3.01 -5.36 17.87
CA CYS A 172 2.52 -5.84 16.58
C CYS A 172 0.98 -5.90 16.53
N LEU A 173 0.33 -6.36 17.59
CA LEU A 173 -1.14 -6.33 17.72
C LEU A 173 -1.68 -4.91 17.67
N ILE A 174 -1.13 -3.99 18.46
CA ILE A 174 -1.56 -2.58 18.50
C ILE A 174 -1.43 -1.93 17.12
N LEU A 175 -0.28 -2.10 16.47
CA LEU A 175 -0.05 -1.58 15.12
C LEU A 175 -1.03 -2.18 14.11
N TRP A 176 -1.30 -3.49 14.20
CA TRP A 176 -2.27 -4.13 13.34
C TRP A 176 -3.69 -3.58 13.55
N GLY A 177 -4.12 -3.36 14.79
CA GLY A 177 -5.40 -2.73 15.10
C GLY A 177 -5.56 -1.33 14.48
N LEU A 178 -4.50 -0.52 14.51
CA LEU A 178 -4.47 0.80 13.84
C LEU A 178 -4.56 0.67 12.31
N VAL A 179 -3.78 -0.25 11.72
CA VAL A 179 -3.79 -0.51 10.26
C VAL A 179 -5.17 -0.99 9.80
N GLN A 180 -5.83 -1.85 10.55
CA GLN A 180 -7.19 -2.30 10.24
C GLN A 180 -8.22 -1.18 10.30
N ALA A 181 -8.17 -0.36 11.36
CA ALA A 181 -9.08 0.75 11.55
C ALA A 181 -8.89 1.86 10.50
N SER A 182 -7.69 1.96 9.91
CA SER A 182 -7.40 2.88 8.80
C SER A 182 -8.35 2.69 7.61
N GLY A 183 -8.97 1.51 7.47
CA GLY A 183 -9.92 1.25 6.39
C GLY A 183 -11.24 1.98 6.44
N TYR A 184 -11.55 2.58 7.57
CA TYR A 184 -12.76 3.37 7.74
C TYR A 184 -12.50 4.88 7.65
N LEU A 185 -11.25 5.32 7.42
CA LEU A 185 -10.92 6.74 7.23
C LEU A 185 -11.30 7.28 5.84
N GLN A 186 -11.62 6.42 4.88
CA GLN A 186 -12.09 6.87 3.58
C GLN A 186 -13.59 7.17 3.63
N THR A 187 -13.99 8.26 2.99
CA THR A 187 -15.40 8.62 2.83
C THR A 187 -16.11 7.57 1.97
N MET A 188 -17.23 7.04 2.46
CA MET A 188 -18.06 6.12 1.68
C MET A 188 -18.68 6.80 0.47
N ASP A 189 -18.74 6.08 -0.65
CA ASP A 189 -19.54 6.50 -1.80
C ASP A 189 -21.04 6.45 -1.42
N ASN A 190 -21.76 7.52 -1.72
CA ASN A 190 -23.20 7.61 -1.48
C ASN A 190 -23.98 6.51 -2.21
N ARG A 191 -23.48 6.04 -3.37
CA ARG A 191 -24.11 4.91 -4.09
C ARG A 191 -24.08 3.63 -3.29
N TYR A 192 -23.02 3.42 -2.50
CA TYR A 192 -22.91 2.25 -1.63
C TYR A 192 -23.89 2.31 -0.46
N LEU A 193 -24.12 3.51 0.09
CA LEU A 193 -25.05 3.72 1.20
C LEU A 193 -26.49 3.37 0.80
N LEU A 194 -26.90 3.64 -0.44
CA LEU A 194 -28.25 3.33 -0.95
C LEU A 194 -28.56 1.82 -0.99
N HIS A 195 -27.57 0.94 -0.89
CA HIS A 195 -27.82 -0.50 -0.74
C HIS A 195 -28.42 -0.88 0.62
N PHE A 196 -28.31 0.00 1.62
CA PHE A 196 -28.87 -0.24 2.94
C PHE A 196 -30.26 0.36 3.07
N LYS A 197 -31.23 -0.45 3.47
CA LYS A 197 -32.63 -0.01 3.63
C LYS A 197 -32.80 1.03 4.75
N ASN A 198 -32.06 0.89 5.84
CA ASN A 198 -32.19 1.72 7.04
C ASN A 198 -30.83 1.94 7.71
N PHE A 199 -30.68 3.02 8.49
CA PHE A 199 -29.48 3.26 9.31
C PHE A 199 -29.18 2.08 10.28
N LYS A 200 -30.22 1.44 10.84
CA LYS A 200 -30.06 0.26 11.70
C LYS A 200 -29.39 -0.90 10.95
N THR A 201 -29.72 -1.11 9.67
CA THR A 201 -29.12 -2.17 8.85
C THR A 201 -27.65 -1.87 8.52
N LEU A 202 -27.31 -0.60 8.27
CA LEU A 202 -25.94 -0.15 8.09
C LEU A 202 -25.09 -0.39 9.35
N CYS A 203 -25.58 0.05 10.52
CA CYS A 203 -24.87 -0.09 11.79
C CYS A 203 -24.65 -1.57 12.15
N LEU A 204 -25.67 -2.42 11.98
CA LEU A 204 -25.57 -3.86 12.24
C LEU A 204 -24.62 -4.55 11.26
N PHE A 205 -24.63 -4.16 9.99
CA PHE A 205 -23.67 -4.65 9.00
C PHE A 205 -22.24 -4.25 9.36
N GLN A 206 -22.00 -2.97 9.70
CA GLN A 206 -20.68 -2.48 10.09
C GLN A 206 -20.17 -3.20 11.34
N LEU A 207 -21.00 -3.35 12.37
CA LEU A 207 -20.64 -4.09 13.58
C LEU A 207 -20.24 -5.54 13.27
N LYS A 208 -21.07 -6.28 12.52
CA LYS A 208 -20.78 -7.68 12.16
C LYS A 208 -19.52 -7.79 11.31
N SER A 209 -19.37 -6.93 10.32
CA SER A 209 -18.22 -6.92 9.43
C SER A 209 -16.92 -6.58 10.18
N ILE A 210 -16.93 -5.55 11.02
CA ILE A 210 -15.76 -5.13 11.79
C ILE A 210 -15.38 -6.24 12.78
N ALA A 211 -16.34 -6.75 13.55
CA ALA A 211 -16.10 -7.81 14.52
C ALA A 211 -15.46 -9.05 13.87
N TRP A 212 -16.04 -9.53 12.76
CA TRP A 212 -15.53 -10.69 12.04
C TRP A 212 -14.12 -10.48 11.49
N ASN A 213 -13.90 -9.34 10.83
CA ASN A 213 -12.62 -9.04 10.19
C ASN A 213 -11.50 -8.80 11.21
N VAL A 214 -11.80 -8.07 12.29
CA VAL A 214 -10.86 -7.83 13.40
C VAL A 214 -10.51 -9.13 14.09
N PHE A 215 -11.50 -9.99 14.33
CA PHE A 215 -11.27 -11.30 14.95
C PHE A 215 -10.34 -12.15 14.09
N ILE A 216 -10.72 -12.45 12.84
CA ILE A 216 -9.99 -13.40 12.00
C ILE A 216 -8.56 -12.95 11.73
N THR A 217 -8.35 -11.67 11.44
CA THR A 217 -7.01 -11.17 11.12
C THR A 217 -6.13 -11.00 12.37
N SER A 218 -6.71 -10.98 13.57
CA SER A 218 -5.93 -10.92 14.81
C SER A 218 -5.54 -12.32 15.34
N ILE A 219 -6.15 -13.40 14.85
CA ILE A 219 -5.89 -14.79 15.29
C ILE A 219 -4.39 -15.15 15.22
N PRO A 220 -3.67 -14.91 14.10
CA PRO A 220 -2.27 -15.33 14.02
C PRO A 220 -1.37 -14.61 15.04
N PHE A 221 -1.68 -13.34 15.33
CA PHE A 221 -0.98 -12.56 16.34
C PHE A 221 -1.33 -12.97 17.77
N SER A 222 -2.59 -13.33 18.02
CA SER A 222 -2.99 -13.83 19.34
C SER A 222 -2.38 -15.20 19.63
N LEU A 223 -2.28 -16.07 18.62
CA LEU A 223 -1.58 -17.35 18.74
C LEU A 223 -0.10 -17.13 19.05
N ALA A 224 0.56 -16.18 18.39
CA ALA A 224 1.94 -15.80 18.70
C ALA A 224 2.09 -15.29 20.15
N LEU A 225 1.17 -14.44 20.62
CA LEU A 225 1.17 -13.95 21.99
C LEU A 225 1.05 -15.09 23.02
N ILE A 226 0.05 -15.96 22.85
CA ILE A 226 -0.22 -17.10 23.74
C ILE A 226 0.93 -18.11 23.72
N ALA A 227 1.53 -18.36 22.55
CA ALA A 227 2.68 -19.26 22.42
C ALA A 227 3.92 -18.75 23.16
N SER A 228 4.02 -17.44 23.41
CA SER A 228 5.15 -16.85 24.13
C SER A 228 5.04 -17.07 25.63
N THR A 229 3.87 -16.81 26.21
CA THR A 229 3.60 -17.02 27.64
C THR A 229 2.10 -17.15 27.87
N TYR A 230 1.68 -18.17 28.63
CA TYR A 230 0.30 -18.34 29.04
C TYR A 230 0.09 -17.70 30.41
N ASP A 231 -0.31 -16.43 30.41
CA ASP A 231 -0.60 -15.67 31.63
C ASP A 231 -1.99 -15.00 31.54
N GLN A 232 -2.66 -14.83 32.68
CA GLN A 232 -3.99 -14.23 32.76
C GLN A 232 -3.99 -12.79 32.25
N ASP A 233 -2.91 -12.04 32.51
CA ASP A 233 -2.74 -10.67 32.05
C ASP A 233 -2.70 -10.56 30.52
N GLU A 234 -2.16 -11.57 29.83
CA GLU A 234 -2.09 -11.60 28.37
C GLU A 234 -3.45 -11.90 27.74
N ILE A 235 -4.24 -12.76 28.39
CA ILE A 235 -5.63 -13.02 27.99
C ILE A 235 -6.48 -11.76 28.16
N LEU A 236 -6.31 -11.05 29.29
CA LEU A 236 -7.00 -9.78 29.54
C LEU A 236 -6.59 -8.71 28.52
N PHE A 237 -5.29 -8.61 28.21
CA PHE A 237 -4.79 -7.70 27.18
C PHE A 237 -5.41 -8.00 25.82
N PHE A 238 -5.48 -9.27 25.41
CA PHE A 238 -6.11 -9.64 24.14
C PHE A 238 -7.60 -9.28 24.09
N LEU A 239 -8.35 -9.53 25.18
CA LEU A 239 -9.76 -9.16 25.28
C LEU A 239 -9.94 -7.63 25.21
N SER A 240 -9.09 -6.89 25.92
CA SER A 240 -9.06 -5.43 25.85
C SER A 240 -8.75 -4.94 24.44
N TYR A 241 -7.72 -5.50 23.79
CA TYR A 241 -7.37 -5.19 22.41
C TYR A 241 -8.52 -5.43 21.43
N TYR A 242 -9.19 -6.58 21.52
CA TYR A 242 -10.28 -6.91 20.62
C TYR A 242 -11.44 -5.91 20.77
N THR A 243 -11.85 -5.65 22.01
CA THR A 243 -12.95 -4.71 22.30
C THR A 243 -12.58 -3.26 21.93
N ALA A 244 -11.37 -2.82 22.28
CA ALA A 244 -10.84 -1.51 21.94
C ALA A 244 -10.79 -1.28 20.43
N THR A 245 -10.27 -2.25 19.67
CA THR A 245 -10.16 -2.16 18.20
C THR A 245 -11.54 -2.13 17.54
N LEU A 246 -12.48 -2.92 18.05
CA LEU A 246 -13.86 -2.93 17.57
C LEU A 246 -14.55 -1.57 17.79
N ILE A 247 -14.46 -1.02 19.00
CA ILE A 247 -15.04 0.29 19.34
C ILE A 247 -14.36 1.39 18.51
N TYR A 248 -13.03 1.36 18.40
CA TYR A 248 -12.26 2.33 17.62
C TYR A 248 -12.65 2.33 16.14
N ALA A 249 -12.73 1.17 15.51
CA ALA A 249 -13.11 1.04 14.10
C ALA A 249 -14.56 1.49 13.85
N ILE A 250 -15.50 1.17 14.75
CA ILE A 250 -16.89 1.67 14.67
C ILE A 250 -16.91 3.19 14.85
N GLY A 251 -16.13 3.73 15.79
CA GLY A 251 -16.01 5.16 16.04
C GLY A 251 -15.58 5.93 14.79
N ILE A 252 -14.52 5.46 14.11
CA ILE A 252 -14.06 6.04 12.84
C ILE A 252 -15.14 5.88 11.75
N GLY A 253 -15.74 4.69 11.66
CA GLY A 253 -16.80 4.37 10.71
C GLY A 253 -18.04 5.27 10.84
N MET A 254 -18.35 5.76 12.05
CA MET A 254 -19.40 6.77 12.27
C MET A 254 -18.89 8.19 12.02
N LEU A 255 -17.69 8.50 12.47
CA LEU A 255 -17.11 9.84 12.39
C LEU A 255 -16.97 10.33 10.94
N ARG A 256 -16.65 9.43 9.99
CA ARG A 256 -16.59 9.77 8.56
C ARG A 256 -17.91 10.26 7.97
N HIS A 257 -19.05 9.88 8.57
CA HIS A 257 -20.35 10.37 8.14
C HIS A 257 -20.67 11.74 8.73
N ILE A 258 -19.92 12.20 9.74
CA ILE A 258 -20.06 13.50 10.39
C ILE A 258 -19.09 14.52 9.79
N ILE A 259 -17.88 14.09 9.44
CA ILE A 259 -16.84 14.97 8.91
C ILE A 259 -16.63 14.67 7.42
N PRO A 260 -16.92 15.62 6.52
CA PRO A 260 -16.76 15.40 5.08
C PRO A 260 -15.30 15.53 4.61
N SER A 261 -14.45 16.28 5.33
CA SER A 261 -13.07 16.50 4.92
C SER A 261 -12.13 15.43 5.51
N PRO A 262 -11.31 14.75 4.67
CA PRO A 262 -10.45 13.65 5.14
C PRO A 262 -9.35 14.14 6.10
N LEU A 263 -8.85 15.36 5.91
CA LEU A 263 -7.86 15.97 6.82
C LEU A 263 -8.42 16.21 8.22
N LEU A 264 -9.64 16.75 8.32
CA LEU A 264 -10.27 16.99 9.62
C LEU A 264 -10.66 15.66 10.29
N LEU A 265 -11.11 14.68 9.51
CA LEU A 265 -11.38 13.33 10.02
C LEU A 265 -10.13 12.72 10.64
N PHE A 266 -8.98 12.84 9.98
CA PHE A 266 -7.69 12.38 10.50
C PHE A 266 -7.28 13.11 11.79
N ILE A 267 -7.40 14.44 11.83
CA ILE A 267 -7.08 15.24 13.03
C ILE A 267 -7.95 14.84 14.22
N VAL A 268 -9.25 14.66 14.01
CA VAL A 268 -10.20 14.27 15.08
C VAL A 268 -9.97 12.82 15.52
N GLN A 269 -9.67 11.92 14.59
CA GLN A 269 -9.28 10.55 14.90
C GLN A 269 -8.01 10.51 15.77
N LEU A 270 -6.98 11.28 15.40
CA LEU A 270 -5.71 11.34 16.13
C LEU A 270 -5.86 11.98 17.52
N SER A 271 -6.63 13.05 17.63
CA SER A 271 -6.74 13.83 18.88
C SER A 271 -7.73 13.24 19.89
N ILE A 272 -8.79 12.57 19.43
CA ILE A 272 -9.86 12.08 20.31
C ILE A 272 -9.89 10.55 20.33
N LEU A 273 -10.07 9.90 19.19
CA LEU A 273 -10.32 8.44 19.17
C LEU A 273 -9.07 7.62 19.51
N MET A 274 -7.89 8.06 19.08
CA MET A 274 -6.63 7.33 19.30
C MET A 274 -6.22 7.28 20.78
N PRO A 275 -6.33 8.36 21.58
CA PRO A 275 -6.12 8.29 23.03
C PRO A 275 -7.02 7.28 23.73
N PHE A 276 -8.31 7.21 23.38
CA PHE A 276 -9.21 6.19 23.98
C PHE A 276 -8.79 4.77 23.59
N TYR A 277 -8.42 4.56 22.33
CA TYR A 277 -7.92 3.27 21.87
C TYR A 277 -6.66 2.84 22.64
N LEU A 278 -5.61 3.67 22.63
CA LEU A 278 -4.35 3.38 23.31
C LEU A 278 -4.52 3.26 24.83
N GLY A 279 -5.32 4.15 25.44
CA GLY A 279 -5.59 4.11 26.87
C GLY A 279 -6.32 2.83 27.28
N SER A 280 -7.32 2.41 26.51
CA SER A 280 -8.11 1.20 26.81
C SER A 280 -7.28 -0.09 26.79
N LEU A 281 -6.25 -0.16 25.94
CA LEU A 281 -5.35 -1.32 25.85
C LEU A 281 -4.60 -1.60 27.15
N PHE A 282 -4.24 -0.56 27.91
CA PHE A 282 -3.51 -0.68 29.17
C PHE A 282 -4.40 -0.56 30.40
N VAL A 283 -5.47 0.23 30.31
CA VAL A 283 -6.43 0.44 31.39
C VAL A 283 -7.84 0.14 30.86
N PRO A 284 -8.33 -1.10 31.00
CA PRO A 284 -9.62 -1.53 30.44
C PRO A 284 -10.82 -0.67 30.87
N ILE A 285 -10.75 0.01 32.01
CA ILE A 285 -11.80 0.92 32.49
C ILE A 285 -12.03 2.09 31.51
N ILE A 286 -11.00 2.53 30.76
CA ILE A 286 -11.09 3.58 29.73
C ILE A 286 -11.98 3.15 28.54
N LEU A 287 -12.29 1.85 28.43
CA LEU A 287 -13.25 1.36 27.44
C LEU A 287 -14.66 1.95 27.64
N ILE A 288 -15.08 2.19 28.89
CA ILE A 288 -16.41 2.73 29.22
C ILE A 288 -16.64 4.10 28.57
N PRO A 289 -15.79 5.12 28.78
CA PRO A 289 -15.95 6.41 28.10
C PRO A 289 -15.76 6.28 26.57
N GLY A 290 -14.97 5.32 26.08
CA GLY A 290 -14.87 5.03 24.65
C GLY A 290 -16.18 4.53 24.04
N ILE A 291 -16.90 3.64 24.74
CA ILE A 291 -18.24 3.17 24.34
C ILE A 291 -19.24 4.33 24.33
N ALA A 292 -19.23 5.16 25.38
CA ALA A 292 -20.11 6.33 25.46
C ALA A 292 -19.86 7.30 24.28
N LEU A 293 -18.59 7.59 23.97
CA LEU A 293 -18.22 8.44 22.85
C LEU A 293 -18.69 7.85 21.51
N THR A 294 -18.47 6.56 21.27
CA THR A 294 -18.89 5.92 20.01
C THR A 294 -20.41 5.85 19.87
N ALA A 295 -21.14 5.70 20.98
CA ALA A 295 -22.60 5.81 21.02
C ALA A 295 -23.09 7.22 20.66
N LEU A 296 -22.41 8.26 21.16
CA LEU A 296 -22.70 9.65 20.78
C LEU A 296 -22.45 9.90 19.29
N LEU A 297 -21.35 9.37 18.74
CA LEU A 297 -21.04 9.46 17.31
C LEU A 297 -22.08 8.74 16.46
N THR A 298 -22.55 7.55 16.86
CA THR A 298 -23.63 6.84 16.15
C THR A 298 -24.92 7.66 16.14
N CYS A 299 -25.30 8.25 17.28
CA CYS A 299 -26.48 9.11 17.39
C CYS A 299 -26.39 10.35 16.47
N HIS A 300 -25.22 10.99 16.40
CA HIS A 300 -25.03 12.16 15.54
C HIS A 300 -25.00 11.77 14.05
N ALA A 301 -24.33 10.65 13.71
CA ALA A 301 -24.34 10.10 12.37
C ALA A 301 -25.76 9.74 11.91
N HIS A 302 -26.60 9.18 12.80
CA HIS A 302 -28.01 8.88 12.50
C HIS A 302 -28.78 10.12 12.06
N LYS A 303 -28.64 11.24 12.79
CA LYS A 303 -29.33 12.51 12.44
C LYS A 303 -28.98 13.00 11.04
N ARG A 304 -27.72 12.83 10.62
CA ARG A 304 -27.25 13.27 9.30
C ARG A 304 -27.65 12.30 8.19
N LEU A 305 -27.54 10.99 8.44
CA LEU A 305 -27.85 9.93 7.47
C LEU A 305 -29.36 9.73 7.27
N LYS A 306 -30.23 10.12 8.22
CA LYS A 306 -31.69 10.08 8.05
C LYS A 306 -32.21 10.93 6.88
N ARG A 307 -31.40 11.88 6.39
CA ARG A 307 -31.74 12.67 5.19
C ARG A 307 -31.38 11.97 3.87
N LEU A 308 -30.56 10.91 3.94
CA LEU A 308 -30.00 10.20 2.78
C LEU A 308 -30.52 8.76 2.65
N LEU A 309 -30.86 8.11 3.77
CA LEU A 309 -31.46 6.78 3.89
C LEU A 309 -32.92 6.91 4.32
#